data_AF-A0A2W6A4N9-F1
#
_entry.id   AF-A0A2W6A4N9-F1
#
_cell.length_a   1.000
_cell.length_b   1.000
_cell.length_c   1.000
_cell.angle_alpha   90.00
_cell.angle_beta   90.00
_cell.angle_gamma   90.00
#
_symmetry.space_group_name_H-M   'P 1'
#
loop_
_entity.id
_entity.type
_entity.pdbx_description
1 polymer ?
#
loop_
_entity_poly.entity_id
_entity_poly.type
_entity_poly.pdbx_seq_one_letter_code
_entity_poly.pdbx_strand_id
1 'polypeptide(L)'
;MWRHGQSHLRETLVKATAAAEVFHADSLLDKVKSYIVEAETIVREARTDDDKRTALQALDRAMSGVTLLAKLSGDLDERPNVNVLLAAPEWRLVQVAIFQALETFPEARAAVASGLMRLEGGNT
;
A
#
# COMPACT_ATOMS: atom_id res chain seq x y z
N MET A 1 33.87 26.47 14.30
CA MET A 1 33.18 25.45 15.12
C MET A 1 31.66 25.68 15.18
N TRP A 2 31.01 25.98 14.04
CA TRP A 2 29.57 26.33 13.98
C TRP A 2 28.75 25.46 13.01
N ARG A 3 29.40 24.61 12.19
CA ARG A 3 28.73 23.73 11.23
C ARG A 3 28.17 22.44 11.86
N HIS A 4 28.75 21.98 12.97
CA HIS A 4 28.33 20.74 13.62
C HIS A 4 27.00 20.90 14.39
N GLY A 5 26.79 22.02 15.07
CA GLY A 5 25.51 22.31 15.75
C GLY A 5 24.34 22.49 14.79
N GLN A 6 24.59 23.03 13.59
CA GLN A 6 23.56 23.26 12.58
C GLN A 6 23.15 21.97 11.84
N SER A 7 24.06 21.00 11.69
CA SER A 7 23.73 19.68 11.12
C SER A 7 22.93 18.83 12.09
N HIS A 8 23.32 18.80 13.37
CA HIS A 8 22.57 18.08 14.40
C HIS A 8 21.20 18.69 14.68
N LEU A 9 21.05 20.02 14.58
CA LEU A 9 19.74 20.66 14.70
C LEU A 9 18.77 20.25 13.58
N ARG A 10 19.24 20.16 12.32
CA ARG A 10 18.41 19.70 11.20
C ARG A 10 17.99 18.24 11.36
N GLU A 11 18.91 17.38 11.79
CA GLU A 11 18.62 15.97 12.04
C GLU A 11 17.57 15.79 13.15
N THR A 12 17.67 16.57 14.24
CA THR A 12 16.68 16.55 15.33
C THR A 12 15.31 17.06 14.88
N LEU A 13 15.24 18.09 14.02
CA LEU A 13 13.98 18.58 13.47
C LEU A 13 13.31 17.56 12.54
N VAL A 14 14.08 16.83 11.73
CA VAL A 14 13.56 15.74 10.89
C VAL A 14 13.02 14.59 11.75
N LYS A 15 13.72 14.23 12.84
CA LYS A 15 13.23 13.21 13.78
C LYS A 15 11.97 13.66 14.52
N ALA A 16 11.90 14.92 14.92
CA ALA A 16 10.73 15.48 15.61
C ALA A 16 9.50 15.56 14.69
N THR A 17 9.69 15.92 13.42
CA THR A 17 8.60 15.94 12.42
C THR A 17 8.09 14.54 12.12
N ALA A 18 8.98 13.56 11.90
CA ALA A 18 8.59 12.16 11.76
C ALA A 18 7.84 11.61 12.99
N ALA A 19 8.31 11.94 14.20
CA ALA A 19 7.62 11.54 15.44
C ALA A 19 6.24 12.19 15.57
N ALA A 20 6.09 13.46 15.17
CA ALA A 20 4.80 14.15 15.16
C ALA A 20 3.83 13.57 14.13
N GLU A 21 4.32 13.16 12.96
CA GLU A 21 3.52 12.50 11.91
C GLU A 21 3.01 11.13 12.38
N VAL A 22 3.86 10.31 13.00
CA VAL A 22 3.47 9.01 13.58
C VAL A 22 2.43 9.20 14.68
N PHE A 23 2.66 10.14 15.61
CA PHE A 23 1.70 10.44 16.67
C PHE A 23 0.35 10.92 16.11
N HIS A 24 0.37 11.74 15.06
CA HIS A 24 -0.85 12.20 14.40
C HIS A 24 -1.60 11.04 13.74
N ALA A 25 -0.89 10.12 13.07
CA ALA A 25 -1.49 8.93 12.49
C ALA A 25 -2.12 8.01 13.56
N ASP A 26 -1.45 7.79 14.69
CA ASP A 26 -1.98 7.03 15.83
C ASP A 26 -3.24 7.69 16.39
N SER A 27 -3.25 9.03 16.51
CA SER A 27 -4.43 9.77 16.99
C SER A 27 -5.64 9.66 16.07
N LEU A 28 -5.41 9.60 14.75
CA LEU A 28 -6.47 9.41 13.76
C LEU A 28 -6.97 7.96 13.75
N LEU A 29 -6.07 6.99 13.88
CA LEU A 29 -6.38 5.57 14.01
C LEU A 29 -7.31 5.32 15.20
N ASP A 30 -6.97 5.88 16.36
CA ASP A 30 -7.77 5.75 17.57
C ASP A 30 -9.16 6.39 17.42
N LYS A 31 -9.24 7.50 16.68
CA LYS A 31 -10.51 8.16 16.38
C LYS A 31 -11.40 7.36 15.43
N VAL A 32 -10.82 6.66 14.46
CA VAL A 32 -11.58 5.75 13.58
C VAL A 32 -12.11 4.55 14.40
N LYS A 33 -11.29 3.97 15.28
CA LYS A 33 -11.73 2.90 16.18
C LYS A 33 -12.87 3.34 17.09
N SER A 34 -12.78 4.54 17.68
CA SER A 34 -13.86 5.05 18.55
C SER A 34 -15.18 5.20 17.81
N TYR A 35 -15.15 5.67 16.55
CA TYR A 35 -16.37 5.80 15.74
C TYR A 35 -16.99 4.44 15.36
N ILE A 36 -16.18 3.40 15.16
CA ILE A 36 -16.70 2.05 14.91
C ILE A 36 -17.45 1.54 16.16
N VAL A 37 -16.87 1.69 17.35
CA VAL A 37 -17.50 1.30 18.61
C VAL A 37 -18.80 2.06 18.87
N GLU A 38 -18.83 3.36 18.56
CA GLU A 38 -20.03 4.18 18.67
C GLU A 38 -21.11 3.72 17.67
N ALA A 39 -20.74 3.46 16.42
CA ALA A 39 -21.65 2.94 15.41
C ALA A 39 -22.23 1.57 15.80
N GLU A 40 -21.42 0.65 16.33
CA GLU A 40 -21.90 -0.64 16.86
C GLU A 40 -22.89 -0.46 18.01
N THR A 41 -22.72 0.58 18.82
CA THR A 41 -23.66 0.91 19.90
C THR A 41 -25.00 1.42 19.36
N ILE A 42 -24.96 2.32 18.38
CA ILE A 42 -26.16 2.81 17.69
C ILE A 42 -26.91 1.65 17.01
N VAL A 43 -26.20 0.69 16.41
CA VAL A 43 -26.82 -0.52 15.83
C VAL A 43 -27.59 -1.31 16.89
N ARG A 44 -27.03 -1.47 18.09
CA ARG A 44 -27.64 -2.24 19.19
C ARG A 44 -28.90 -1.56 19.72
N GLU A 45 -28.85 -0.26 19.91
CA GLU A 45 -29.98 0.57 20.34
C GLU A 45 -31.08 0.56 19.29
N ALA A 46 -30.76 0.85 18.03
CA ALA A 46 -31.71 0.87 16.93
C ALA A 46 -32.38 -0.49 16.68
N ARG A 47 -31.68 -1.61 16.93
CA ARG A 47 -32.28 -2.96 16.88
C ARG A 47 -33.28 -3.20 18.02
N THR A 48 -33.03 -2.60 19.18
CA THR A 48 -33.94 -2.68 20.33
C THR A 48 -35.23 -1.90 20.05
N ASP A 49 -35.09 -0.76 19.36
CA ASP A 49 -36.20 0.13 19.00
C ASP A 49 -36.91 -0.26 17.67
N ASP A 50 -36.54 -1.40 17.06
CA ASP A 50 -36.95 -1.85 15.70
C ASP A 50 -36.74 -0.80 14.58
N ASP A 51 -35.87 0.19 14.79
CA ASP A 51 -35.46 1.17 13.78
C ASP A 51 -34.38 0.57 12.86
N LYS A 52 -34.86 -0.28 11.93
CA LYS A 52 -34.04 -0.95 10.92
C LYS A 52 -33.25 0.02 10.05
N ARG A 53 -33.77 1.22 9.79
CA ARG A 53 -33.11 2.22 8.94
C ARG A 53 -31.87 2.76 9.63
N THR A 54 -32.00 3.16 10.89
CA THR A 54 -30.87 3.67 11.68
C THR A 54 -29.83 2.57 11.92
N ALA A 55 -30.27 1.33 12.17
CA ALA A 55 -29.36 0.19 12.30
C ALA A 55 -28.53 -0.08 11.02
N LEU A 56 -29.15 -0.01 9.84
CA LEU A 56 -28.43 -0.21 8.57
C LEU A 56 -27.45 0.94 8.28
N GLN A 57 -27.82 2.18 8.55
CA GLN A 57 -26.95 3.34 8.36
C GLN A 57 -25.72 3.30 9.29
N ALA A 58 -25.92 2.94 10.56
CA ALA A 58 -24.82 2.80 11.50
C ALA A 58 -23.88 1.64 11.13
N LEU A 59 -24.44 0.51 10.66
CA LEU A 59 -23.65 -0.62 10.19
C LEU A 59 -22.79 -0.27 8.96
N ASP A 60 -23.35 0.45 7.98
CA ASP A 60 -22.61 0.92 6.81
C ASP A 60 -21.44 1.85 7.20
N ARG A 61 -21.67 2.73 8.17
CA ARG A 61 -20.62 3.60 8.70
C ARG A 61 -19.51 2.81 9.41
N ALA A 62 -19.85 1.77 10.16
CA ALA A 62 -18.89 0.87 10.80
C ALA A 62 -18.05 0.11 9.76
N MET A 63 -18.69 -0.45 8.72
CA MET A 63 -17.99 -1.14 7.62
C MET A 63 -17.04 -0.22 6.86
N SER A 64 -17.45 1.03 6.62
CA SER A 64 -16.59 2.06 6.02
C SER A 64 -15.37 2.37 6.90
N GLY A 65 -15.55 2.40 8.23
CA GLY A 65 -14.46 2.54 9.19
C GLY A 65 -13.49 1.36 9.16
N VAL A 66 -14.01 0.12 9.18
CA VAL A 66 -13.19 -1.11 9.08
C VAL A 66 -12.40 -1.13 7.78
N THR A 67 -13.01 -0.73 6.67
CA THR A 67 -12.35 -0.61 5.36
C THR A 67 -11.19 0.40 5.40
N LEU A 68 -11.39 1.55 6.05
CA LEU A 68 -10.33 2.54 6.23
C LEU A 68 -9.18 2.00 7.10
N LEU A 69 -9.50 1.26 8.17
CA LEU A 69 -8.50 0.60 9.01
C LEU A 69 -7.68 -0.42 8.22
N ALA A 70 -8.33 -1.28 7.45
CA ALA A 70 -7.66 -2.29 6.64
C ALA A 70 -6.77 -1.66 5.54
N LYS A 71 -7.17 -0.54 4.94
CA LYS A 71 -6.30 0.23 4.03
C LYS A 71 -5.08 0.83 4.72
N LEU A 72 -5.25 1.33 5.94
CA LEU A 72 -4.16 1.92 6.73
C LEU A 72 -3.17 0.87 7.24
N SER A 73 -3.67 -0.31 7.64
CA SER A 73 -2.86 -1.46 8.05
C SER A 73 -2.15 -2.17 6.89
N GLY A 74 -2.50 -1.84 5.64
CA GLY A 74 -1.98 -2.50 4.44
C GLY A 74 -2.63 -3.84 4.11
N ASP A 75 -3.67 -4.25 4.87
CA ASP A 75 -4.44 -5.48 4.65
C ASP A 75 -5.39 -5.38 3.43
N LEU A 76 -5.74 -4.15 3.02
CA LEU A 76 -6.39 -3.85 1.74
C LEU A 76 -5.40 -3.12 0.83
N ASP A 77 -4.73 -3.88 -0.03
CA ASP A 77 -3.85 -3.31 -1.07
C ASP A 77 -4.69 -2.79 -2.25
N GLU A 78 -5.18 -1.56 -2.14
CA GLU A 78 -5.87 -0.82 -3.21
C GLU A 78 -4.93 0.04 -4.06
N ARG A 79 -3.61 -0.14 -3.93
CA ARG A 79 -2.71 0.48 -4.88
C ARG A 79 -3.04 -0.13 -6.24
N PRO A 80 -3.26 0.66 -7.31
CA PRO A 80 -3.11 0.09 -8.63
C PRO A 80 -1.71 -0.49 -8.63
N ASN A 81 -1.59 -1.81 -8.77
CA ASN A 81 -0.34 -2.46 -9.12
C ASN A 81 0.00 -1.91 -10.50
N VAL A 82 0.57 -0.71 -10.53
CA VAL A 82 0.90 -0.07 -11.78
C VAL A 82 2.05 -0.90 -12.30
N ASN A 83 1.72 -1.74 -13.28
CA ASN A 83 2.64 -2.55 -14.03
C ASN A 83 3.49 -1.64 -14.96
N VAL A 84 4.02 -0.52 -14.42
CA VAL A 84 4.77 0.53 -15.15
C VAL A 84 6.00 -0.08 -15.79
N LEU A 85 6.61 -1.07 -15.14
CA LEU A 85 7.84 -1.69 -15.62
C LEU A 85 7.62 -2.49 -16.91
N LEU A 86 6.41 -2.98 -17.19
CA LEU A 86 6.10 -3.73 -18.42
C LEU A 86 5.65 -2.83 -19.59
N ALA A 87 5.18 -1.61 -19.33
CA ALA A 87 4.69 -0.68 -20.36
C ALA A 87 5.65 0.47 -20.70
N ALA A 88 6.70 0.69 -19.89
CA ALA A 88 7.70 1.72 -20.15
C ALA A 88 8.44 1.45 -21.48
N PRO A 89 8.44 2.40 -22.44
CA PRO A 89 9.17 2.26 -23.70
C PRO A 89 10.67 2.00 -23.50
N GLU A 90 11.25 2.51 -22.41
CA GLU A 90 12.66 2.27 -22.06
C GLU A 90 12.95 0.79 -21.78
N TRP A 91 12.00 0.07 -21.16
CA TRP A 91 12.17 -1.35 -20.87
C TRP A 91 12.21 -2.20 -22.15
N ARG A 92 11.39 -1.84 -23.14
CA ARG A 92 11.41 -2.48 -24.46
C ARG A 92 12.75 -2.26 -25.16
N LEU A 93 13.36 -1.08 -25.05
CA LEU A 93 14.68 -0.80 -25.62
C LEU A 93 15.77 -1.65 -24.96
N VAL A 94 15.71 -1.84 -23.64
CA VAL A 94 16.64 -2.71 -22.91
C VAL A 94 16.52 -4.16 -23.36
N GLN A 95 15.29 -4.68 -23.50
CA GLN A 95 15.07 -6.05 -23.99
C GLN A 95 15.63 -6.24 -25.40
N VAL A 96 15.37 -5.30 -26.32
CA VAL A 96 15.90 -5.34 -27.69
C VAL A 96 17.44 -5.33 -27.69
N ALA A 97 18.05 -4.45 -26.89
CA ALA A 97 19.51 -4.37 -26.80
C ALA A 97 20.12 -5.68 -26.26
N ILE A 98 19.49 -6.31 -25.26
CA ILE A 98 19.91 -7.61 -24.75
C ILE A 98 19.78 -8.70 -25.82
N PHE A 99 18.66 -8.79 -26.52
CA PHE A 99 18.46 -9.80 -27.56
C PHE A 99 19.40 -9.63 -28.76
N GLN A 100 19.68 -8.39 -29.17
CA GLN A 100 20.66 -8.07 -30.20
C GLN A 100 22.08 -8.46 -29.78
N ALA A 101 22.49 -8.15 -28.54
CA ALA A 101 23.79 -8.57 -28.02
C ALA A 101 23.94 -10.11 -27.97
N LEU A 102 22.83 -10.83 -27.79
CA LEU A 102 22.78 -12.29 -27.76
C LEU A 102 22.70 -12.94 -29.15
N GLU A 103 22.50 -12.20 -30.25
CA GLU A 103 22.39 -12.78 -31.61
C GLU A 103 23.61 -13.63 -31.98
N THR A 104 24.80 -13.15 -31.60
CA THR A 104 26.09 -13.81 -31.87
C THR A 104 26.33 -15.06 -30.99
N PHE A 105 25.50 -15.30 -29.98
CA PHE A 105 25.66 -16.37 -28.99
C PHE A 105 24.43 -17.30 -28.96
N PRO A 106 24.33 -18.25 -29.91
CA PRO A 106 23.16 -19.13 -30.05
C PRO A 106 22.85 -19.96 -28.79
N GLU A 107 23.87 -20.41 -28.06
CA GLU A 107 23.71 -21.17 -26.82
C GLU A 107 23.11 -20.31 -25.69
N ALA A 108 23.53 -19.04 -25.61
CA ALA A 108 23.01 -18.10 -24.61
C ALA A 108 21.54 -17.74 -24.87
N ARG A 109 21.14 -17.62 -26.15
CA ARG A 109 19.72 -17.45 -26.52
C ARG A 109 18.87 -18.64 -26.10
N ALA A 110 19.34 -19.86 -26.35
CA ALA A 110 18.64 -21.07 -25.94
C ALA A 110 18.49 -21.19 -24.41
N ALA A 111 19.52 -20.78 -23.66
CA ALA A 111 19.48 -20.75 -22.20
C ALA A 111 18.46 -19.74 -21.66
N VAL A 112 18.40 -18.53 -22.24
CA VAL A 112 17.42 -17.49 -21.88
C VAL A 112 15.99 -17.95 -22.20
N ALA A 113 15.75 -18.50 -23.40
CA ALA A 113 14.44 -19.03 -23.79
C ALA A 113 13.95 -20.13 -22.84
N SER A 114 14.83 -21.08 -22.50
CA SER A 114 14.53 -22.14 -21.54
C SER A 114 14.23 -21.59 -20.13
N GLY A 115 14.91 -20.52 -19.73
CA GLY A 115 14.65 -19.82 -18.47
C GLY A 115 13.27 -19.15 -18.43
N LEU A 116 12.90 -18.46 -19.51
CA LEU A 116 11.59 -17.80 -19.64
C LEU A 116 10.44 -18.81 -19.64
N MET A 117 10.56 -19.92 -20.37
CA MET A 117 9.53 -20.97 -20.39
C MET A 117 9.28 -21.60 -19.01
N ARG A 118 10.32 -21.71 -18.17
CA ARG A 118 10.15 -22.21 -16.78
C ARG A 118 9.41 -21.22 -15.89
N LEU A 119 9.62 -19.91 -16.10
CA LEU A 119 8.91 -18.87 -15.36
C LEU A 119 7.43 -18.80 -15.76
N GLU A 120 7.13 -18.97 -17.05
CA GLU A 120 5.73 -19.04 -17.54
C GLU A 120 5.00 -20.30 -17.04
N GLY A 121 5.70 -21.43 -16.90
CA GLY A 121 5.13 -22.67 -16.37
C GLY A 121 5.03 -22.76 -14.83
N GLY A 122 5.61 -21.80 -14.09
CA GLY A 122 5.69 -21.81 -12.62
C GLY A 122 4.73 -20.85 -11.92
N ASN A 123 3.78 -20.23 -12.64
CA ASN A 123 2.82 -19.25 -12.12
C ASN A 123 1.39 -19.82 -11.94
N THR A 124 1.29 -21.06 -11.47
CA THR A 124 0.06 -21.69 -10.91
C THR A 124 0.31 -22.11 -9.48
#